data_AF-A0A7Y2X9S2-F1
#
_entry.id   AF-A0A7Y2X9S2-F1
#
_cell.length_a   1.000
_cell.length_b   1.000
_cell.length_c   1.000
_cell.angle_alpha   90.00
_cell.angle_beta   90.00
_cell.angle_gamma   90.00
#
_symmetry.space_group_name_H-M   'P 1'
#
loop_
_entity.id
_entity.type
_entity.pdbx_description
1 polymer ?
#
loop_
_entity_poly.entity_id
_entity_poly.type
_entity_poly.pdbx_seq_one_letter_code
_entity_poly.pdbx_strand_id
1 'polypeptide(L)'
;MKFFIGFILVGAIGVGAYYFLFANAKGDVEVTGKIQVSQHQSYDINAPSVSGPLYLAVVRGTVKNNTDTHLKNIFIKYSVAGQQTSATVFDLAPRQMIEYNTSGVKTKAMNPEYYFDGVQYDEKTP
;
A
#
# COMPACT_ATOMS: atom_id res chain seq x y z
N MET A 1 -32.74 2.55 -27.36
CA MET A 1 -32.12 1.91 -26.17
C MET A 1 -31.02 0.91 -26.58
N LYS A 2 -29.99 1.33 -27.33
CA LYS A 2 -28.90 0.43 -27.80
C LYS A 2 -27.50 0.84 -27.32
N PHE A 3 -27.40 1.99 -26.65
CA PHE A 3 -26.14 2.61 -26.24
C PHE A 3 -25.76 2.36 -24.77
N PHE A 4 -26.54 1.59 -24.01
CA PHE A 4 -26.29 1.31 -22.58
C PHE A 4 -25.50 0.00 -22.32
N ILE A 5 -25.29 -0.83 -23.34
CA ILE A 5 -24.63 -2.15 -23.17
C ILE A 5 -23.10 -2.01 -23.11
N GLY A 6 -22.52 -0.97 -23.72
CA GLY A 6 -21.07 -0.77 -23.73
C GLY A 6 -20.47 -0.46 -22.35
N PHE A 7 -21.21 0.25 -21.49
CA PHE A 7 -20.70 0.65 -20.17
C PHE A 7 -20.63 -0.51 -19.16
N ILE A 8 -21.53 -1.48 -19.26
CA ILE A 8 -21.54 -2.65 -18.38
C ILE A 8 -20.38 -3.60 -18.73
N LEU A 9 -20.02 -3.72 -20.01
CA LEU A 9 -18.92 -4.58 -20.45
C LEU A 9 -17.54 -4.04 -20.03
N VAL A 10 -17.33 -2.73 -20.10
CA VAL A 10 -16.07 -2.10 -19.64
C VAL A 10 -15.93 -2.18 -18.12
N GLY A 11 -17.03 -2.03 -17.37
CA GLY A 11 -17.05 -2.24 -15.92
C GLY A 11 -16.70 -3.68 -15.53
N ALA A 12 -17.18 -4.68 -16.27
CA ALA A 12 -16.90 -6.09 -15.98
C ALA A 12 -15.44 -6.49 -16.30
N ILE A 13 -14.86 -5.95 -17.37
CA ILE A 13 -13.45 -6.20 -17.72
C ILE A 13 -12.50 -5.53 -16.72
N GLY A 14 -12.81 -4.29 -16.32
CA GLY A 14 -12.02 -3.57 -15.31
C GLY A 14 -12.02 -4.26 -13.95
N VAL A 15 -13.18 -4.74 -13.49
CA VAL A 15 -13.30 -5.48 -12.22
C VAL A 15 -12.71 -6.89 -12.33
N GLY A 16 -12.84 -7.55 -13.48
CA GLY A 16 -12.26 -8.87 -13.73
C GLY A 16 -10.73 -8.85 -13.70
N ALA A 17 -10.09 -7.90 -14.38
CA ALA A 17 -8.64 -7.70 -14.29
C ALA A 17 -8.20 -7.33 -12.86
N TYR A 18 -9.00 -6.50 -12.17
CA TYR A 18 -8.76 -6.14 -10.78
C TYR A 18 -8.83 -7.34 -9.82
N TYR A 19 -9.68 -8.34 -10.07
CA TYR A 19 -9.67 -9.55 -9.23
C TYR A 19 -8.61 -10.57 -9.64
N PHE A 20 -8.34 -10.71 -10.95
CA PHE A 20 -7.40 -11.71 -11.46
C PHE A 20 -5.94 -11.36 -11.16
N LEU A 21 -5.56 -10.07 -11.20
CA LEU A 21 -4.22 -9.60 -10.85
C LEU A 21 -3.93 -9.75 -9.34
N PHE A 22 -4.95 -9.55 -8.50
CA PHE A 22 -4.77 -9.57 -7.04
C PHE A 22 -4.82 -10.98 -6.43
N ALA A 23 -5.44 -11.94 -7.12
CA ALA A 23 -5.47 -13.33 -6.67
C ALA A 23 -4.13 -14.08 -6.87
N ASN A 24 -3.30 -13.66 -7.85
CA ASN A 24 -2.02 -14.30 -8.17
C ASN A 24 -0.81 -13.72 -7.40
N ALA A 25 -1.00 -12.61 -6.67
CA ALA A 25 0.08 -11.93 -5.94
C ALA A 25 0.75 -12.77 -4.84
N LYS A 26 0.22 -13.95 -4.48
CA LYS A 26 0.84 -14.81 -3.46
C LYS A 26 2.06 -15.61 -3.95
N GLY A 27 2.37 -15.61 -5.25
CA GLY A 27 3.53 -16.31 -5.80
C GLY A 27 4.71 -15.41 -6.19
N ASP A 28 4.43 -14.31 -6.86
CA ASP A 28 5.42 -13.55 -7.63
C ASP A 28 6.10 -12.44 -6.83
N VAL A 29 5.36 -11.80 -5.91
CA VAL A 29 5.86 -10.70 -5.08
C VAL A 29 5.54 -10.97 -3.62
N GLU A 30 6.59 -11.08 -2.81
CA GLU A 30 6.46 -11.26 -1.37
C GLU A 30 6.59 -9.91 -0.67
N VAL A 31 5.56 -9.52 0.08
CA VAL A 31 5.50 -8.26 0.84
C VAL A 31 5.43 -8.59 2.32
N THR A 32 6.33 -8.00 3.10
CA THR A 32 6.26 -8.00 4.56
C THR A 32 6.11 -6.57 5.05
N GLY A 33 5.36 -6.35 6.14
CA GLY A 33 5.16 -5.02 6.69
C GLY A 33 4.90 -5.07 8.20
N LYS A 34 5.48 -4.11 8.92
CA LYS A 34 5.23 -3.86 10.34
C LYS A 34 4.95 -2.38 10.53
N ILE A 35 3.93 -2.08 11.33
CA ILE A 35 3.62 -0.71 11.69
C ILE A 35 4.68 -0.14 12.65
N GLN A 36 5.09 1.09 12.39
CA GLN A 36 5.93 1.89 13.27
C GLN A 36 5.20 3.18 13.59
N VAL A 37 5.04 3.45 14.88
CA VAL A 37 4.32 4.61 15.39
C VAL A 37 5.32 5.51 16.13
N SER A 38 5.40 6.78 15.73
CA SER A 38 6.19 7.79 16.42
C SER A 38 5.30 8.91 16.95
N GLN A 39 5.57 9.36 18.18
CA GLN A 39 4.87 10.50 18.76
C GLN A 39 5.44 11.78 18.14
N HIS A 40 4.60 12.58 17.49
CA HIS A 40 5.03 13.85 16.93
C HIS A 40 4.96 14.92 18.03
N GLN A 41 6.03 15.07 18.80
CA GLN A 41 6.13 16.04 19.92
C GLN A 41 6.44 17.48 19.46
N SER A 42 5.80 17.93 18.37
CA SER A 42 5.94 19.32 17.90
C SER A 42 4.65 20.10 18.16
N TYR A 43 4.20 20.15 19.42
CA TYR A 43 3.23 21.15 19.84
C TYR A 43 3.66 21.75 21.18
N ASP A 44 3.71 23.07 21.18
CA ASP A 44 4.09 23.99 22.25
C ASP A 44 3.71 23.46 23.64
N ILE A 45 4.72 23.33 24.51
CA ILE A 45 4.57 22.94 25.93
C ILE A 45 3.64 23.89 26.72
N ASN A 46 3.28 25.05 26.15
CA ASN A 46 2.37 26.02 26.76
C ASN A 46 0.97 26.06 26.12
N ALA A 47 0.69 25.25 25.08
CA ALA A 47 -0.65 25.21 24.50
C ALA A 47 -1.61 24.40 25.41
N PRO A 48 -2.86 24.87 25.64
CA PRO A 48 -3.82 24.11 26.43
C PRO A 48 -4.02 22.72 25.81
N SER A 49 -4.13 21.70 26.66
CA SER A 49 -4.22 20.27 26.33
C SER A 49 -5.54 19.87 25.63
N VAL A 50 -5.97 20.62 24.62
CA VAL A 50 -7.28 20.47 23.97
C VAL A 50 -7.30 19.32 22.95
N SER A 51 -6.12 18.85 22.52
CA SER A 51 -5.96 17.71 21.63
C SER A 51 -4.98 16.73 22.26
N GLY A 52 -5.41 15.49 22.52
CA GLY A 52 -4.53 14.40 22.93
C GLY A 52 -3.36 14.17 21.95
N PRO A 53 -2.37 13.33 22.32
CA PRO A 53 -1.18 13.12 21.53
C PRO A 53 -1.52 12.65 20.10
N LEU A 54 -0.94 13.32 19.11
CA LEU A 54 -0.98 12.90 17.72
C LEU A 54 0.26 12.06 17.42
N TYR A 55 0.01 10.90 16.81
CA TYR A 55 1.05 9.98 16.39
C TYR A 55 1.10 9.93 14.87
N LEU A 56 2.31 9.71 14.35
CA LEU A 56 2.55 9.41 12.96
C LEU A 56 2.79 7.90 12.84
N ALA A 57 1.92 7.21 12.12
CA ALA A 57 2.04 5.80 11.83
C ALA A 57 2.55 5.59 10.40
N VAL A 58 3.59 4.78 10.24
CA VAL A 58 4.19 4.40 8.96
C VAL A 58 4.32 2.88 8.95
N VAL A 59 3.98 2.23 7.83
CA VAL A 59 4.29 0.80 7.66
C VAL A 59 5.68 0.70 7.04
N ARG A 60 6.59 0.02 7.73
CA ARG A 60 7.94 -0.32 7.23
C ARG A 60 8.00 -1.79 6.89
N GLY A 61 8.62 -2.12 5.77
CA GLY A 61 8.55 -3.48 5.26
C GLY A 61 9.61 -3.81 4.23
N THR A 62 9.54 -5.04 3.74
CA THR A 62 10.33 -5.48 2.59
C THR A 62 9.40 -5.95 1.48
N VAL A 63 9.82 -5.70 0.24
CA VAL A 63 9.21 -6.29 -0.94
C VAL A 63 10.27 -7.07 -1.70
N LYS A 64 9.92 -8.28 -2.10
CA LYS A 64 10.81 -9.20 -2.83
C LYS A 64 10.14 -9.66 -4.11
N ASN A 65 10.86 -9.54 -5.21
CA ASN A 65 10.50 -10.15 -6.48
C ASN A 65 10.93 -11.62 -6.46
N ASN A 66 9.99 -12.55 -6.51
CA ASN A 66 10.27 -13.99 -6.59
C ASN A 66 10.34 -14.50 -8.04
N THR A 67 10.06 -13.65 -9.02
CA THR A 67 10.10 -13.99 -10.44
C THR A 67 11.52 -13.86 -11.02
N ASP A 68 11.68 -14.35 -12.24
CA ASP A 68 12.89 -14.19 -13.05
C ASP A 68 12.80 -12.99 -14.01
N THR A 69 11.72 -12.20 -13.93
CA THR A 69 11.48 -11.01 -14.75
C THR A 69 11.63 -9.73 -13.95
N HIS A 70 11.81 -8.61 -14.64
CA HIS A 70 11.97 -7.30 -14.01
C HIS A 70 10.59 -6.71 -13.73
N LEU A 71 10.33 -6.33 -12.47
CA LEU A 71 9.07 -5.73 -12.07
C LEU A 71 9.22 -4.22 -11.93
N LYS A 72 8.19 -3.47 -12.33
CA LYS A 72 8.16 -2.01 -12.27
C LYS A 72 6.92 -1.51 -11.58
N ASN A 73 6.99 -0.27 -11.09
CA ASN A 73 5.86 0.45 -10.49
C ASN A 73 5.12 -0.38 -9.43
N ILE A 74 5.86 -1.07 -8.56
CA ILE A 74 5.28 -1.89 -7.51
C ILE A 74 4.63 -0.99 -6.47
N PHE A 75 3.30 -1.00 -6.46
CA PHE A 75 2.46 -0.20 -5.58
C PHE A 75 1.94 -1.07 -4.43
N ILE A 76 2.42 -0.79 -3.22
CA ILE A 76 2.11 -1.55 -2.01
C ILE A 76 1.11 -0.74 -1.19
N LYS A 77 -0.04 -1.31 -0.88
CA LYS A 77 -1.16 -0.60 -0.24
C LYS A 77 -1.51 -1.16 1.13
N TYR A 78 -1.75 -0.25 2.07
CA TYR A 78 -2.21 -0.54 3.43
C TYR A 78 -3.34 0.41 3.83
N SER A 79 -4.16 -0.02 4.78
CA SER A 79 -5.06 0.83 5.54
C SER A 79 -4.56 0.92 6.98
N VAL A 80 -4.45 2.14 7.53
CA VAL A 80 -4.02 2.41 8.91
C VAL A 80 -5.06 3.33 9.57
N ALA A 81 -5.66 2.90 10.68
CA ALA A 81 -6.76 3.64 11.33
C ALA A 81 -7.89 4.08 10.37
N GLY A 82 -8.19 3.24 9.37
CA GLY A 82 -9.19 3.52 8.33
C GLY A 82 -8.74 4.48 7.22
N GLN A 83 -7.49 4.99 7.26
CA GLN A 83 -6.93 5.83 6.20
C GLN A 83 -5.99 5.01 5.31
N GLN A 84 -6.11 5.18 4.00
CA GLN A 84 -5.24 4.50 3.04
C GLN A 84 -3.85 5.13 3.02
N THR A 85 -2.83 4.28 2.96
CA THR A 85 -1.44 4.66 2.75
C THR A 85 -0.76 3.66 1.82
N SER A 86 0.32 4.09 1.19
CA SER A 86 1.01 3.28 0.20
C SER A 86 2.50 3.60 0.12
N ALA A 87 3.23 2.68 -0.49
CA ALA A 87 4.60 2.86 -0.94
C ALA A 87 4.69 2.49 -2.43
N THR A 88 5.54 3.20 -3.16
CA THR A 88 5.85 2.87 -4.55
C THR A 88 7.32 2.51 -4.67
N VAL A 89 7.57 1.34 -5.25
CA VAL A 89 8.90 0.88 -5.65
C VAL A 89 8.95 0.89 -7.17
N PHE A 90 9.75 1.77 -7.75
CA PHE A 90 9.74 1.97 -9.20
C PHE A 90 10.30 0.80 -10.00
N ASP A 91 11.27 0.08 -9.42
CA ASP A 91 12.05 -0.90 -10.11
C ASP A 91 12.52 -1.98 -9.14
N LEU A 92 12.30 -3.25 -9.48
CA LEU A 92 12.72 -4.40 -8.67
C LEU A 92 13.21 -5.50 -9.60
N ALA A 93 14.52 -5.71 -9.58
CA ALA A 93 15.18 -6.72 -10.41
C ALA A 93 14.72 -8.14 -10.03
N PRO A 94 14.92 -9.12 -10.92
CA PRO A 94 14.69 -10.53 -10.61
C PRO A 94 15.33 -10.93 -9.28
N ARG A 95 14.60 -11.66 -8.44
CA ARG A 95 15.07 -12.16 -7.13
C ARG A 95 15.50 -11.08 -6.12
N GLN A 96 15.34 -9.79 -6.44
CA GLN A 96 15.74 -8.71 -5.56
C GLN A 96 14.74 -8.51 -4.42
N MET A 97 15.27 -8.17 -3.24
CA MET A 97 14.51 -7.68 -2.10
C MET A 97 14.95 -6.25 -1.78
N ILE A 98 14.00 -5.37 -1.48
CA ILE A 98 14.28 -4.03 -0.99
C ILE A 98 13.37 -3.65 0.18
N GLU A 99 13.82 -2.69 0.97
CA GLU A 99 13.01 -2.07 2.02
C GLU A 99 12.12 -0.97 1.45
N TYR A 100 10.94 -0.80 2.04
CA TYR A 100 10.02 0.29 1.72
C TYR A 100 9.41 0.89 2.99
N ASN A 101 8.99 2.15 2.86
CA ASN A 101 8.20 2.86 3.86
C ASN A 101 6.97 3.44 3.18
N THR A 102 5.80 3.27 3.79
CA THR A 102 4.60 3.96 3.30
C THR A 102 4.62 5.44 3.66
N SER A 103 3.75 6.20 3.04
CA SER A 103 3.40 7.53 3.53
C SER A 103 2.91 7.47 5.00
N GLY A 104 3.18 8.53 5.76
CA GLY A 104 2.78 8.62 7.15
C GLY A 104 1.30 8.98 7.31
N VAL A 105 0.60 8.22 8.16
CA VAL A 105 -0.79 8.45 8.55
C VAL A 105 -0.83 9.07 9.94
N LYS A 106 -1.56 10.18 10.10
CA LYS A 106 -1.77 10.79 11.41
C LYS A 106 -2.90 10.07 12.13
N THR A 107 -2.63 9.62 13.35
CA THR A 107 -3.62 8.92 14.20
C THR A 107 -3.55 9.44 15.64
N LYS A 108 -4.67 9.29 16.36
CA LYS A 108 -4.75 9.56 17.81
C LYS A 108 -4.44 8.32 18.65
N ALA A 109 -4.38 7.14 18.04
CA ALA A 109 -4.09 5.89 18.71
C ALA A 109 -2.57 5.62 18.70
N MET A 110 -2.03 5.21 19.85
CA MET A 110 -0.63 4.78 19.98
C MET A 110 -0.35 3.45 19.26
N ASN A 111 -1.38 2.61 19.11
CA ASN A 111 -1.32 1.37 18.35
C ASN A 111 -2.56 1.28 17.43
N PRO A 112 -2.57 2.00 16.30
CA PRO A 112 -3.69 1.95 15.37
C PRO A 112 -3.74 0.59 14.67
N GLU A 113 -4.95 0.11 14.41
CA GLU A 113 -5.14 -1.05 13.53
C GLU A 113 -4.58 -0.78 12.14
N TYR A 114 -4.02 -1.82 11.51
CA TYR A 114 -3.55 -1.75 10.14
C TYR A 114 -3.79 -3.06 9.39
N TYR A 115 -4.06 -2.93 8.09
CA TYR A 115 -4.40 -4.03 7.20
C TYR A 115 -3.61 -3.90 5.91
N PHE A 116 -3.11 -5.03 5.40
CA PHE A 116 -2.53 -5.11 4.06
C PHE A 116 -3.66 -5.21 3.04
N ASP A 117 -3.76 -4.22 2.16
CA ASP A 117 -4.82 -4.15 1.16
C ASP A 117 -4.42 -4.83 -0.15
N GLY A 118 -3.12 -4.93 -0.43
CA GLY A 118 -2.59 -5.61 -1.61
C GLY A 118 -1.34 -4.98 -2.20
N VAL A 119 -0.84 -5.61 -3.26
CA VAL A 119 0.29 -5.14 -4.07
C VAL A 119 -0.10 -5.20 -5.54
N GLN A 120 0.30 -4.19 -6.32
CA GLN A 120 0.14 -4.12 -7.77
C GLN A 120 1.50 -3.83 -8.39
N TYR A 121 1.76 -4.29 -9.61
CA TYR A 121 3.01 -4.02 -10.32
C TYR A 121 2.81 -4.20 -11.82
N ASP A 122 3.69 -3.57 -12.59
CA ASP A 122 3.82 -3.79 -14.02
C ASP A 122 4.88 -4.87 -14.26
N GLU A 123 4.51 -5.94 -14.95
CA GLU A 123 5.46 -6.93 -15.43
C GLU A 123 6.04 -6.48 -16.78
N LYS A 124 7.37 -6.40 -16.88
CA LYS A 124 8.01 -6.18 -18.18
C LYS A 124 8.15 -7.52 -18.90
N THR A 125 7.17 -7.85 -19.74
CA THR A 125 7.32 -8.96 -20.69
C THR A 125 8.45 -8.60 -21.69
N PRO A 126 9.40 -9.52 -21.98
CA PRO A 126 10.48 -9.29 -22.94
C PRO A 126 9.99 -9.07 -24.37
#